data_AF-A0AAW8KZI9-F1
#
_entry.id   AF-A0AAW8KZI9-F1
#
_cell.length_a   1.000
_cell.length_b   1.000
_cell.length_c   1.000
_cell.angle_alpha   90.00
_cell.angle_beta   90.00
_cell.angle_gamma   90.00
#
_symmetry.space_group_name_H-M   'P 1'
#
loop_
_entity.id
_entity.type
_entity.pdbx_description
1 polymer ?
#
loop_
_entity_poly.entity_id
_entity_poly.type
_entity_poly.pdbx_seq_one_letter_code
_entity_poly.pdbx_strand_id
1 'polypeptide(L)'
;IQSKLPSPISRPPCIYGDWFNFYSQDDFLTAFPLCEAPFNFEPAIINQKIYTFANQPHEILGYLQHPSVIKAIIEPFQKNEG
;
A
#
# COMPACT_ATOMS: atom_id res chain seq x y z
N ILE A 1 10.85 6.19 18.22
CA ILE A 1 11.16 5.17 17.19
C ILE A 1 11.55 5.84 15.88
N GLN A 2 10.73 6.77 15.38
CA GLN A 2 11.00 7.51 14.14
C GLN A 2 12.29 8.36 14.14
N SER A 3 12.66 8.96 15.27
CA SER A 3 13.95 9.66 15.44
C SER A 3 15.19 8.78 15.33
N LYS A 4 15.02 7.44 15.26
CA LYS A 4 16.10 6.48 15.07
C LYS A 4 16.30 6.10 13.60
N LEU A 5 15.45 6.59 12.68
CA LEU A 5 15.58 6.32 11.25
C LEU A 5 16.57 7.31 10.62
N PRO A 6 17.50 6.85 9.77
CA PRO A 6 18.39 7.73 9.01
C PRO A 6 17.58 8.63 8.07
N SER A 7 17.90 9.93 8.03
CA SER A 7 17.27 10.91 7.14
C SER A 7 18.27 11.44 6.10
N PRO A 8 17.88 11.59 4.82
CA PRO A 8 16.59 11.20 4.27
C PRO A 8 16.47 9.67 4.16
N ILE A 9 15.26 9.15 4.31
CA ILE A 9 15.00 7.74 4.02
C ILE A 9 15.15 7.55 2.51
N SER A 10 16.17 6.80 2.11
CA SER A 10 16.41 6.47 0.71
C SER A 10 15.71 5.17 0.33
N ARG A 11 15.04 5.16 -0.82
CA ARG A 11 14.45 3.96 -1.42
C ARG A 11 15.55 2.94 -1.75
N PRO A 12 15.40 1.66 -1.38
CA PRO A 12 16.29 0.61 -1.88
C PRO A 12 16.26 0.59 -3.41
N PRO A 13 17.41 0.64 -4.10
CA PRO A 13 17.46 0.78 -5.55
C PRO A 13 16.86 -0.41 -6.31
N CYS A 14 16.66 -1.55 -5.64
CA CYS A 14 16.08 -2.77 -6.21
C CYS A 14 14.55 -2.80 -6.23
N ILE A 15 13.87 -1.81 -5.64
CA ILE A 15 12.40 -1.75 -5.66
C ILE A 15 11.98 -0.81 -6.78
N TYR A 16 11.23 -1.29 -7.77
CA TYR A 16 10.76 -0.52 -8.93
C TYR A 16 9.22 -0.47 -8.98
N GLY A 17 8.67 0.49 -9.73
CA GLY A 17 7.23 0.65 -9.90
C GLY A 17 6.51 1.47 -8.83
N ASP A 18 5.19 1.56 -9.02
CA ASP A 18 4.25 2.29 -8.16
C ASP A 18 3.99 1.55 -6.86
N TRP A 19 3.75 2.30 -5.79
CA TRP A 19 3.43 1.77 -4.47
C TRP A 19 1.95 2.00 -4.20
N PHE A 20 1.18 0.92 -4.07
CA PHE A 20 -0.23 1.00 -3.74
C PHE A 20 -0.44 0.72 -2.25
N ASN A 21 -1.22 1.58 -1.59
CA ASN A 21 -1.79 1.31 -0.28
C ASN A 21 -3.29 1.07 -0.46
N PHE A 22 -3.68 -0.20 -0.57
CA PHE A 22 -5.08 -0.60 -0.53
C PHE A 22 -5.54 -0.66 0.92
N TYR A 23 -6.56 0.11 1.26
CA TYR A 23 -7.06 0.18 2.63
C TYR A 23 -8.59 0.09 2.67
N SER A 24 -9.11 -0.61 3.67
CA SER A 24 -10.53 -0.57 3.99
C SER A 24 -10.78 0.29 5.23
N GLN A 25 -11.90 1.01 5.23
CA GLN A 25 -12.30 1.80 6.39
C GLN A 25 -12.81 0.90 7.53
N ASP A 26 -13.32 -0.29 7.20
CA ASP A 26 -13.79 -1.26 8.18
C ASP A 26 -12.62 -2.05 8.79
N ASP A 27 -11.46 -2.04 8.12
CA ASP A 27 -10.17 -2.60 8.57
C ASP A 27 -9.32 -1.54 9.29
N PHE A 28 -9.95 -0.78 10.18
CA PHE A 28 -9.26 0.29 10.90
C PHE A 28 -8.55 -0.27 12.12
N LEU A 29 -7.34 -0.79 11.93
CA LEU A 29 -6.38 -0.92 13.04
C LEU A 29 -5.83 0.47 13.34
N THR A 30 -6.20 1.04 14.48
CA THR A 30 -5.83 2.41 14.84
C THR A 30 -4.30 2.56 14.87
N ALA A 31 -3.70 3.15 13.84
CA ALA A 31 -2.45 3.87 13.98
C ALA A 31 -2.83 5.34 14.13
N PHE A 32 -2.43 5.96 15.25
CA PHE A 32 -2.65 7.39 15.49
C PHE A 32 -2.30 8.17 14.21
N PRO A 33 -3.21 9.04 13.71
CA PRO A 33 -2.92 9.81 12.51
C PRO A 33 -1.69 10.66 12.79
N LEU A 34 -0.65 10.45 11.99
CA LEU A 34 0.53 11.30 12.03
C LEU A 34 0.11 12.67 11.49
N CYS A 35 0.51 13.74 12.19
CA CYS A 35 0.12 15.12 11.85
C CYS A 35 0.54 15.53 10.44
N GLU A 36 1.56 14.87 9.88
CA GLU A 36 2.04 15.01 8.51
C GLU A 36 2.44 13.62 7.99
N ALA A 37 2.42 13.43 6.66
CA ALA A 37 2.93 12.19 6.07
C ALA A 37 4.41 12.03 6.50
N PRO A 38 4.76 11.01 7.31
CA PRO A 38 6.07 10.90 7.94
C PRO A 38 7.22 10.78 6.93
N PHE A 39 6.89 10.43 5.69
CA PHE A 39 7.82 10.11 4.62
C PHE A 39 7.28 10.75 3.33
N ASN A 40 8.08 11.63 2.74
CA ASN A 40 7.81 12.16 1.41
C ASN A 40 8.36 11.16 0.38
N PHE A 41 7.52 10.21 -0.07
CA PHE A 41 7.90 9.23 -1.08
C PHE A 41 7.83 9.84 -2.47
N GLU A 42 8.85 9.57 -3.29
CA GLU A 42 8.85 9.90 -4.72
C GLU A 42 9.07 8.62 -5.56
N PRO A 43 8.09 8.21 -6.40
CA PRO A 43 6.75 8.77 -6.51
C PRO A 43 5.91 8.54 -5.23
N ALA A 44 4.88 9.36 -5.04
CA ALA A 44 3.98 9.25 -3.90
C ALA A 44 3.28 7.87 -3.83
N ILE A 45 3.00 7.40 -2.60
CA ILE A 45 2.19 6.19 -2.39
C ILE A 45 0.75 6.47 -2.87
N ILE A 46 0.24 5.61 -3.74
CA ILE A 46 -1.11 5.66 -4.28
C ILE A 46 -2.07 5.00 -3.29
N ASN A 47 -2.79 5.81 -2.53
CA ASN A 47 -3.78 5.34 -1.57
C ASN A 47 -5.10 5.01 -2.29
N GLN A 48 -5.56 3.76 -2.19
CA GLN A 48 -6.81 3.29 -2.80
C GLN A 48 -7.74 2.69 -1.76
N LYS A 49 -8.87 3.36 -1.55
CA LYS A 49 -9.92 2.84 -0.67
C LYS A 49 -10.63 1.66 -1.33
N ILE A 50 -10.78 0.55 -0.61
CA ILE A 50 -11.57 -0.61 -1.03
C ILE A 50 -12.50 -1.10 0.08
N TYR A 51 -13.45 -1.96 -0.28
CA TYR A 51 -14.33 -2.64 0.66
C TYR A 51 -14.03 -4.14 0.63
N THR A 52 -13.70 -4.70 1.79
CA THR A 52 -13.44 -6.13 1.98
C THR A 52 -14.61 -6.76 2.76
N PHE A 53 -14.44 -7.95 3.33
CA PHE A 53 -15.50 -8.63 4.07
C PHE A 53 -15.85 -7.89 5.36
N ALA A 54 -17.09 -7.38 5.46
CA ALA A 54 -17.54 -6.60 6.61
C ALA A 54 -17.46 -7.34 7.95
N ASN A 55 -17.59 -8.68 7.95
CA ASN A 55 -17.51 -9.53 9.14
C ASN A 55 -16.07 -9.93 9.51
N GLN A 56 -15.12 -9.78 8.58
CA GLN A 56 -13.71 -10.16 8.72
C GLN A 56 -12.81 -9.09 8.06
N PRO A 57 -12.94 -7.81 8.46
CA PRO A 57 -12.33 -6.71 7.72
C PRO A 57 -10.78 -6.76 7.74
N HIS A 58 -10.21 -7.33 8.81
CA HIS A 58 -8.76 -7.48 9.01
C HIS A 58 -8.14 -8.69 8.27
N GLU A 59 -8.93 -9.51 7.58
CA GLU A 59 -8.40 -10.68 6.90
C GLU A 59 -7.81 -10.32 5.53
N ILE A 60 -6.53 -10.64 5.35
CA ILE A 60 -5.80 -10.42 4.10
C ILE A 60 -6.47 -11.06 2.88
N LEU A 61 -7.25 -12.13 3.09
CA LEU A 61 -8.01 -12.80 2.03
C LEU A 61 -8.98 -11.85 1.34
N GLY A 62 -9.65 -10.95 2.07
CA GLY A 62 -10.57 -9.99 1.47
C GLY A 62 -9.87 -9.02 0.52
N TYR A 63 -8.62 -8.64 0.83
CA TYR A 63 -7.79 -7.81 -0.04
C TYR A 63 -7.31 -8.60 -1.27
N LEU A 64 -6.76 -9.79 -1.06
CA LEU A 64 -6.19 -10.60 -2.15
C LEU A 64 -7.24 -11.08 -3.16
N GLN A 65 -8.52 -11.13 -2.77
CA GLN A 65 -9.65 -11.44 -3.66
C GLN A 65 -10.25 -10.20 -4.34
N HIS A 66 -9.87 -8.98 -3.93
CA HIS A 66 -10.43 -7.76 -4.51
C HIS A 66 -9.91 -7.53 -5.94
N PRO A 67 -10.77 -7.30 -6.95
CA PRO A 67 -10.35 -7.19 -8.35
C PRO A 67 -9.25 -6.14 -8.60
N SER A 68 -9.33 -4.97 -7.95
CA SER A 68 -8.30 -3.92 -8.11
C SER A 68 -6.94 -4.33 -7.53
N VAL A 69 -6.92 -5.12 -6.45
CA VAL A 69 -5.68 -5.61 -5.84
C VAL A 69 -5.04 -6.64 -6.76
N ILE A 70 -5.84 -7.61 -7.24
CA ILE A 70 -5.38 -8.61 -8.21
C ILE A 70 -4.82 -7.91 -9.46
N LYS A 71 -5.54 -6.93 -10.00
CA LYS A 71 -5.10 -6.14 -11.15
C LYS A 71 -3.75 -5.48 -10.91
N ALA A 72 -3.58 -4.77 -9.79
CA ALA A 72 -2.34 -4.11 -9.43
C ALA A 72 -1.16 -5.08 -9.22
N ILE A 73 -1.43 -6.31 -8.77
CA ILE A 73 -0.41 -7.37 -8.66
C ILE A 73 -0.04 -7.89 -10.05
N ILE A 74 -1.01 -8.14 -10.94
CA ILE A 74 -0.80 -8.86 -12.18
C ILE A 74 -0.30 -7.96 -13.33
N GLU A 75 -0.80 -6.72 -13.45
CA GLU A 75 -0.45 -5.80 -14.54
C GLU A 75 1.07 -5.61 -14.72
N PRO A 76 1.89 -5.45 -13.66
CA PRO A 76 3.35 -5.35 -13.81
C PRO A 76 4.00 -6.56 -14.49
N PHE A 77 3.40 -7.75 -14.38
CA PHE A 77 3.91 -8.98 -14.98
C PHE A 77 3.38 -9.24 -16.39
N GLN A 78 2.34 -8.52 -16.83
CA GLN A 78 1.75 -8.67 -18.16
C GLN A 78 2.55 -7.97 -19.27
N LYS A 79 3.62 -7.24 -18.92
CA LYS A 79 4.62 -6.77 -19.90
C LYS A 79 5.74 -7.79 -20.05
N ASN A 80 5.55 -8.72 -20.99
CA ASN A 80 6.60 -9.45 -21.72
C ASN A 80 6.04 -10.07 -23.01
N GLU A 81 5.19 -9.36 -23.75
CA GLU A 81 4.88 -9.70 -25.15
C GLU A 81 4.94 -8.41 -25.99
N GLY A 82 6.17 -8.03 -26.32
CA GLY A 82 6.50 -7.06 -27.37
C GLY A 82 7.34 -7.75 -28.43
#